data_AF-A0A953GQT8-F1
#
_entry.id   AF-A0A953GQT8-F1
#
_cell.length_a   1.000
_cell.length_b   1.000
_cell.length_c   1.000
_cell.angle_alpha   90.00
_cell.angle_beta   90.00
_cell.angle_gamma   90.00
#
_symmetry.space_group_name_H-M   'P 1'
#
loop_
_entity.id
_entity.type
_entity.pdbx_description
1 polymer ?
#
loop_
_entity_poly.entity_id
_entity_poly.type
_entity_poly.pdbx_seq_one_letter_code
_entity_poly.pdbx_strand_id
1 'polypeptide(L)'
;MKVLRWSSWRVCATLFILVAVFPLRSVVANRAADAVVVENEIRSNYPLSLTFRLGLAADTAVDTVALIFSTDQRNCAESSARHPVEVKTGTTLTAEWKLEFKRAAPLPPGATLFWEWEIRLKDGTITRTPRRTYTLVDERLTWHTLSRGDVSVNWSQGDNSFGQFLLDQTVAALA
;
A
#
# COMPACT_ATOMS: atom_id res chain seq x y z
N MET A 1 61.53 3.51 -64.95
CA MET A 1 61.59 4.54 -63.89
C MET A 1 61.28 5.91 -64.49
N LYS A 2 60.05 6.41 -64.30
CA LYS A 2 59.65 7.83 -64.21
C LYS A 2 58.14 7.97 -64.44
N VAL A 3 57.46 8.37 -63.36
CA VAL A 3 56.46 9.44 -63.27
C VAL A 3 55.30 9.45 -64.27
N LEU A 4 54.08 9.25 -63.76
CA LEU A 4 52.87 9.84 -64.32
C LEU A 4 52.17 10.68 -63.22
N ARG A 5 52.18 12.00 -63.39
CA ARG A 5 51.30 12.95 -62.68
C ARG A 5 50.01 13.05 -63.47
N TRP A 6 48.86 12.97 -62.79
CA TRP A 6 47.69 13.74 -63.21
C TRP A 6 46.85 14.23 -62.05
N SER A 7 46.42 15.47 -62.23
CA SER A 7 45.62 16.33 -61.37
C SER A 7 44.14 16.09 -61.62
N SER A 8 43.32 16.26 -60.58
CA SER A 8 42.15 17.17 -60.52
C SER A 8 40.90 16.57 -59.84
N TRP A 9 40.43 17.30 -58.82
CA TRP A 9 39.04 17.75 -58.59
C TRP A 9 37.91 16.70 -58.50
N ARG A 10 37.29 16.62 -57.31
CA ARG A 10 35.83 16.50 -57.04
C ARG A 10 35.62 16.33 -55.52
N VAL A 11 35.22 17.39 -54.83
CA VAL A 11 33.85 17.56 -54.29
C VAL A 11 33.37 16.34 -53.49
N CYS A 12 33.43 16.43 -52.17
CA CYS A 12 32.56 15.69 -51.25
C CYS A 12 32.42 16.48 -49.93
N ALA A 13 31.89 17.70 -50.07
CA ALA A 13 31.26 18.41 -48.97
C ALA A 13 29.77 18.06 -49.03
N THR A 14 29.33 17.05 -48.26
CA THR A 14 27.94 16.84 -47.77
C THR A 14 27.76 15.43 -47.21
N LEU A 15 27.78 15.28 -45.88
CA LEU A 15 26.94 14.32 -45.13
C LEU A 15 26.97 14.78 -43.65
N PHE A 16 26.42 15.95 -43.34
CA PHE A 16 25.04 16.12 -42.89
C PHE A 16 24.67 15.19 -41.70
N ILE A 17 25.11 15.63 -40.51
CA ILE A 17 24.27 15.71 -39.30
C ILE A 17 23.40 14.46 -39.04
N LEU A 18 24.01 13.40 -38.50
CA LEU A 18 23.33 12.43 -37.65
C LEU A 18 23.34 12.95 -36.20
N VAL A 19 22.67 14.08 -35.97
CA VAL A 19 22.25 14.46 -34.61
C VAL A 19 21.10 13.51 -34.28
N ALA A 20 21.46 12.44 -33.58
CA ALA A 20 20.54 11.48 -33.03
C ALA A 20 19.40 12.23 -32.34
N VAL A 21 18.20 12.07 -32.91
CA VAL A 21 16.93 12.37 -32.28
C VAL A 21 16.84 11.49 -31.05
N PHE A 22 17.40 11.96 -29.94
CA PHE A 22 17.11 11.42 -28.62
C PHE A 22 15.65 11.82 -28.35
N PRO A 23 14.69 10.88 -28.31
CA PRO A 23 13.37 11.25 -27.82
C PRO A 23 13.57 11.77 -26.41
N LEU A 24 13.25 13.05 -26.21
CA LEU A 24 13.01 13.62 -24.89
C LEU A 24 11.97 12.70 -24.25
N ARG A 25 12.43 11.78 -23.40
CA ARG A 25 11.55 11.08 -22.48
C ARG A 25 10.99 12.19 -21.61
N SER A 26 9.76 12.61 -21.90
CA SER A 26 9.01 13.47 -21.01
C SER A 26 9.05 12.80 -19.65
N VAL A 27 9.80 13.40 -18.72
CA VAL A 27 9.65 13.08 -17.31
C VAL A 27 8.23 13.51 -17.02
N VAL A 28 7.33 12.53 -16.87
CA VAL A 28 6.03 12.80 -16.28
C VAL A 28 6.36 13.33 -14.90
N ALA A 29 6.23 14.64 -14.72
CA ALA A 29 6.30 15.24 -13.42
C ALA A 29 5.21 14.57 -12.60
N ASN A 30 5.60 13.75 -11.64
CA ASN A 30 4.70 13.23 -10.63
C ASN A 30 4.27 14.47 -9.84
N ARG A 31 3.15 15.10 -10.23
CA ARG A 31 2.58 16.23 -9.48
C ARG A 31 2.43 15.73 -8.05
N ALA A 32 3.07 16.41 -7.11
CA ALA A 32 2.82 16.19 -5.69
C ALA A 32 1.30 16.24 -5.50
N ALA A 33 0.74 15.23 -4.85
CA ALA A 33 -0.69 14.98 -4.84
C ALA A 33 -1.50 16.26 -4.59
N ASP A 34 -2.48 16.55 -5.46
CA ASP A 34 -3.42 17.68 -5.31
C ASP A 34 -4.29 17.55 -4.03
N ALA A 35 -4.14 16.45 -3.28
CA ALA A 35 -4.74 16.19 -1.98
C ALA A 35 -3.68 15.94 -0.91
N VAL A 36 -3.70 16.76 0.13
CA VAL A 36 -2.94 16.61 1.38
C VAL A 36 -3.74 15.77 2.36
N VAL A 37 -3.20 14.61 2.73
CA VAL A 37 -3.79 13.72 3.73
C VAL A 37 -3.38 14.19 5.13
N VAL A 38 -4.35 14.51 5.97
CA VAL A 38 -4.16 14.97 7.35
C VAL A 38 -4.46 13.89 8.39
N GLU A 39 -5.27 12.89 8.04
CA GLU A 39 -5.60 11.73 8.89
C GLU A 39 -5.66 10.48 8.00
N ASN A 40 -4.97 9.41 8.39
CA ASN A 40 -5.06 8.09 7.75
C ASN A 40 -4.76 7.01 8.79
N GLU A 41 -5.79 6.69 9.57
CA GLU A 41 -5.67 5.85 10.75
C GLU A 41 -6.76 4.77 10.81
N ILE A 42 -6.51 3.81 11.69
CA ILE A 42 -7.47 2.80 12.08
C ILE A 42 -7.66 2.87 13.59
N ARG A 43 -8.91 2.82 14.04
CA ARG A 43 -9.26 2.73 15.46
C ARG A 43 -9.81 1.33 15.72
N SER A 44 -9.17 0.63 16.65
CA SER A 44 -9.61 -0.70 17.04
C SER A 44 -10.56 -0.61 18.24
N ASN A 45 -11.72 -1.24 18.09
CA ASN A 45 -12.62 -1.58 19.19
C ASN A 45 -12.86 -3.09 19.17
N TYR A 46 -11.77 -3.86 19.03
CA TYR A 46 -11.82 -5.31 18.97
C TYR A 46 -12.44 -5.87 20.26
N PRO A 47 -13.36 -6.85 20.17
CA PRO A 47 -13.72 -7.68 19.02
C PRO A 47 -14.99 -7.19 18.30
N LEU A 48 -15.41 -5.96 18.52
CA LEU A 48 -16.68 -5.44 18.00
C LEU A 48 -16.50 -4.86 16.60
N SER A 49 -15.53 -3.97 16.43
CA SER A 49 -15.34 -3.27 15.16
C SER A 49 -13.94 -2.73 14.95
N LEU A 50 -13.62 -2.44 13.68
CA LEU A 50 -12.52 -1.56 13.28
C LEU A 50 -13.08 -0.36 12.53
N THR A 51 -12.56 0.84 12.81
CA THR A 51 -12.98 2.07 12.13
C THR A 51 -11.80 2.67 11.39
N PHE A 52 -11.89 2.73 10.06
CA PHE A 52 -10.90 3.35 9.18
C PHE A 52 -11.29 4.80 8.97
N ARG A 53 -10.32 5.72 9.12
CA ARG A 53 -10.55 7.15 9.01
C ARG A 53 -9.57 7.79 8.04
N LEU A 54 -10.12 8.67 7.21
CA LEU A 54 -9.37 9.51 6.28
C LEU A 54 -9.80 10.96 6.49
N GLY A 55 -8.83 11.83 6.70
CA GLY A 55 -8.99 13.27 6.64
C GLY A 55 -8.08 13.81 5.55
N LEU A 56 -8.60 14.65 4.67
CA LEU A 56 -7.80 15.27 3.62
C LEU A 56 -8.29 16.67 3.28
N ALA A 57 -7.37 17.48 2.76
CA ALA A 57 -7.64 18.74 2.09
C ALA A 57 -7.06 18.69 0.67
N ALA A 58 -7.75 19.25 -0.31
CA ALA A 58 -7.36 19.23 -1.71
C ALA A 58 -7.70 20.55 -2.40
N ASP A 59 -6.91 20.92 -3.41
CA ASP A 59 -7.16 22.15 -4.19
C ASP A 59 -8.35 21.97 -5.13
N THR A 60 -8.47 20.80 -5.76
CA THR A 60 -9.65 20.38 -6.51
C THR A 60 -10.63 19.67 -5.59
N ALA A 61 -11.93 19.98 -5.71
CA ALA A 61 -12.96 19.32 -4.92
C ALA A 61 -12.94 17.79 -5.12
N VAL A 62 -12.99 17.05 -4.02
CA VAL A 62 -13.13 15.60 -4.04
C VAL A 62 -14.55 15.22 -4.41
N ASP A 63 -14.69 14.27 -5.33
CA ASP A 63 -15.95 13.73 -5.79
C ASP A 63 -16.33 12.44 -5.05
N THR A 64 -15.44 11.45 -5.06
CA THR A 64 -15.69 10.14 -4.42
C THR A 64 -14.47 9.63 -3.68
N VAL A 65 -14.72 8.84 -2.63
CA VAL A 65 -13.70 8.17 -1.82
C VAL A 65 -14.08 6.70 -1.67
N ALA A 66 -13.09 5.81 -1.73
CA ALA A 66 -13.27 4.40 -1.41
C ALA A 66 -12.10 3.87 -0.58
N LEU A 67 -12.40 3.07 0.43
CA LEU A 67 -11.42 2.27 1.14
C LEU A 67 -11.11 1.02 0.33
N ILE A 68 -9.83 0.72 0.12
CA ILE A 68 -9.37 -0.57 -0.38
C ILE A 68 -8.68 -1.26 0.78
N PHE A 69 -9.24 -2.37 1.28
CA PHE A 69 -8.65 -3.12 2.38
C PHE A 69 -8.43 -4.59 2.03
N SER A 70 -7.44 -5.20 2.68
CA SER A 70 -7.02 -6.59 2.50
C SER A 70 -6.44 -7.12 3.81
N THR A 71 -6.22 -8.43 3.89
CA THR A 71 -5.55 -9.08 5.04
C THR A 71 -4.40 -9.95 4.57
N ASP A 72 -3.55 -10.38 5.50
CA ASP A 72 -2.48 -11.36 5.27
C ASP A 72 -2.97 -12.82 5.16
N GLN A 73 -4.29 -13.03 5.10
CA GLN A 73 -4.86 -14.33 4.88
C GLN A 73 -4.40 -14.89 3.53
N ARG A 74 -3.75 -16.06 3.56
CA ARG A 74 -3.37 -16.77 2.33
C ARG A 74 -4.61 -17.25 1.60
N ASN A 75 -4.85 -16.68 0.44
CA ASN A 75 -5.89 -17.06 -0.51
C ASN A 75 -5.25 -17.29 -1.89
N CYS A 76 -5.96 -17.99 -2.78
CA CYS A 76 -5.44 -18.32 -4.12
C CYS A 76 -5.35 -17.10 -5.07
N ALA A 77 -5.83 -15.93 -4.65
CA ALA A 77 -5.78 -14.67 -5.38
C ALA A 77 -5.77 -13.51 -4.38
N GLU A 78 -5.01 -12.43 -4.65
CA GLU A 78 -5.02 -11.24 -3.81
C GLU A 78 -6.45 -10.69 -3.65
N SER A 79 -7.05 -10.97 -2.49
CA SER A 79 -8.37 -10.47 -2.15
C SER A 79 -8.22 -9.10 -1.49
N SER A 80 -8.51 -8.06 -2.26
CA SER A 80 -8.80 -6.74 -1.72
C SER A 80 -10.27 -6.40 -1.95
N ALA A 81 -10.89 -5.79 -0.95
CA ALA A 81 -12.26 -5.33 -1.03
C ALA A 81 -12.27 -3.81 -1.18
N ARG A 82 -12.99 -3.33 -2.20
CA ARG A 82 -13.20 -1.90 -2.43
C ARG A 82 -14.55 -1.48 -1.86
N HIS A 83 -14.52 -0.58 -0.88
CA HIS A 83 -15.70 -0.05 -0.20
C HIS A 83 -15.85 1.44 -0.45
N PRO A 84 -16.80 1.85 -1.31
CA PRO A 84 -17.18 3.25 -1.43
C PRO A 84 -17.62 3.82 -0.08
N VAL A 85 -17.23 5.05 0.22
CA VAL A 85 -17.65 5.78 1.42
C VAL A 85 -18.43 7.00 1.01
N GLU A 86 -19.61 7.18 1.61
CA GLU A 86 -20.42 8.37 1.40
C GLU A 86 -19.72 9.59 2.00
N VAL A 87 -19.41 10.56 1.14
CA VAL A 87 -18.79 11.83 1.51
C VAL A 87 -19.49 12.95 0.76
N LYS A 88 -19.50 14.16 1.35
CA LYS A 88 -19.96 15.35 0.62
C LYS A 88 -18.81 15.83 -0.26
N THR A 89 -19.12 16.19 -1.51
CA THR A 89 -18.16 16.84 -2.39
C THR A 89 -17.63 18.11 -1.74
N GLY A 90 -16.31 18.30 -1.77
CA GLY A 90 -15.66 19.49 -1.22
C GLY A 90 -14.14 19.41 -1.27
N THR A 91 -13.48 20.51 -0.95
CA THR A 91 -12.01 20.62 -0.88
C THR A 91 -11.44 20.18 0.46
N THR A 92 -12.29 19.94 1.46
CA THR A 92 -11.89 19.35 2.74
C THR A 92 -12.96 18.35 3.14
N LEU A 93 -12.54 17.15 3.54
CA LEU A 93 -13.49 16.12 3.94
C LEU A 93 -12.87 15.17 4.97
N THR A 94 -13.79 14.51 5.66
CA THR A 94 -13.51 13.33 6.48
C THR A 94 -14.33 12.18 5.95
N ALA A 95 -13.69 11.03 5.74
CA ALA A 95 -14.34 9.78 5.38
C ALA A 95 -14.12 8.78 6.52
N GLU A 96 -15.16 8.01 6.83
CA GLU A 96 -15.10 6.95 7.83
C GLU A 96 -15.75 5.69 7.27
N TRP A 97 -15.07 4.55 7.43
CA TRP A 97 -15.66 3.25 7.14
C TRP A 97 -15.49 2.31 8.33
N LYS A 98 -16.58 1.68 8.74
CA LYS A 98 -16.61 0.81 9.92
C LYS A 98 -16.82 -0.65 9.50
N LEU A 99 -15.84 -1.49 9.83
CA LEU A 99 -15.96 -2.93 9.78
C LEU A 99 -16.59 -3.43 11.08
N GLU A 100 -17.83 -3.90 11.01
CA GLU A 100 -18.51 -4.53 12.15
C GLU A 100 -18.30 -6.05 12.10
N PHE A 101 -17.58 -6.62 13.08
CA PHE A 101 -17.25 -8.05 13.08
C PHE A 101 -18.49 -8.95 13.23
N LYS A 102 -19.60 -8.43 13.78
CA LYS A 102 -20.88 -9.15 13.82
C LYS A 102 -21.48 -9.41 12.44
N ARG A 103 -21.07 -8.66 11.41
CA ARG A 103 -21.62 -8.71 10.04
C ARG A 103 -20.60 -9.20 9.01
N ALA A 104 -19.34 -9.34 9.42
CA ALA A 104 -18.23 -9.77 8.57
C ALA A 104 -17.64 -11.09 9.08
N ALA A 105 -16.77 -11.72 8.29
CA ALA A 105 -15.98 -12.83 8.78
C ALA A 105 -15.09 -12.35 9.94
N PRO A 106 -15.04 -13.07 11.08
CA PRO A 106 -14.22 -12.67 12.21
C PRO A 106 -12.73 -12.73 11.83
N LEU A 107 -11.99 -11.67 12.17
CA LEU A 107 -10.53 -11.67 12.06
C LEU A 107 -9.92 -12.16 13.37
N PRO A 108 -9.00 -13.15 13.33
CA PRO A 108 -8.32 -13.61 14.53
C PRO A 108 -7.34 -12.53 15.03
N PRO A 109 -7.07 -12.46 16.35
CA PRO A 109 -5.94 -11.70 16.87
C PRO A 109 -4.64 -12.17 16.20
N GLY A 110 -3.75 -11.23 15.89
CA GLY A 110 -2.52 -11.46 15.13
C GLY A 110 -2.67 -11.31 13.61
N ALA A 111 -3.90 -11.27 13.08
CA ALA A 111 -4.11 -10.99 11.65
C ALA A 111 -3.58 -9.60 11.27
N THR A 112 -2.90 -9.50 10.14
CA THR A 112 -2.42 -8.23 9.60
C THR A 112 -3.39 -7.69 8.57
N LEU A 113 -3.86 -6.47 8.78
CA LEU A 113 -4.68 -5.72 7.84
C LEU A 113 -3.81 -4.74 7.06
N PHE A 114 -4.13 -4.60 5.77
CA PHE A 114 -3.55 -3.56 4.93
C PHE A 114 -4.64 -2.72 4.31
N TRP A 115 -4.47 -1.41 4.28
CA TRP A 115 -5.43 -0.51 3.64
C TRP A 115 -4.79 0.66 2.90
N GLU A 116 -5.52 1.16 1.92
CA GLU A 116 -5.28 2.42 1.23
C GLU A 116 -6.62 3.05 0.86
N TRP A 117 -6.62 4.36 0.63
CA TRP A 117 -7.79 5.09 0.17
C TRP A 117 -7.63 5.51 -1.28
N GLU A 118 -8.63 5.24 -2.10
CA GLU A 118 -8.75 5.75 -3.46
C GLU A 118 -9.64 7.00 -3.44
N ILE A 119 -9.10 8.11 -3.97
CA ILE A 119 -9.72 9.43 -3.96
C ILE A 119 -9.87 9.86 -5.42
N ARG A 120 -11.09 10.25 -5.81
CA ARG A 120 -11.36 10.83 -7.14
C ARG A 120 -11.76 12.28 -6.97
N LEU A 121 -11.09 13.18 -7.70
CA LEU A 121 -11.38 14.60 -7.75
C LEU A 121 -12.41 14.91 -8.85
N LYS A 122 -13.04 16.09 -8.78
CA LYS A 122 -14.05 16.54 -9.75
C LYS A 122 -13.50 16.75 -11.17
N ASP A 123 -12.21 16.97 -11.32
CA ASP A 123 -11.54 17.05 -12.64
C ASP A 123 -11.25 15.67 -13.25
N GLY A 124 -11.62 14.58 -12.56
CA GLY A 124 -11.39 13.21 -12.99
C GLY A 124 -10.08 12.60 -12.49
N THR A 125 -9.21 13.37 -11.83
CA THR A 125 -7.97 12.86 -11.24
C THR A 125 -8.26 11.80 -10.19
N ILE A 126 -7.55 10.68 -10.25
CA ILE A 126 -7.61 9.62 -9.25
C ILE A 126 -6.25 9.49 -8.58
N THR A 127 -6.24 9.53 -7.26
CA THR A 127 -5.04 9.32 -6.45
C THR A 127 -5.29 8.28 -5.37
N ARG A 128 -4.21 7.67 -4.86
CA ARG A 128 -4.26 6.74 -3.74
C ARG A 128 -3.32 7.17 -2.63
N THR A 129 -3.76 6.98 -1.40
CA THR A 129 -2.87 7.16 -0.24
C THR A 129 -1.82 6.06 -0.22
N PRO A 130 -0.63 6.28 0.36
CA PRO A 130 0.28 5.19 0.68
C PRO A 130 -0.42 4.09 1.48
N ARG A 131 -0.10 2.84 1.17
CA ARG A 131 -0.62 1.67 1.90
C ARG A 131 -0.16 1.71 3.35
N ARG A 132 -1.09 1.42 4.25
CA ARG A 132 -0.87 1.33 5.70
C ARG A 132 -1.09 -0.11 6.15
N THR A 133 -0.51 -0.45 7.29
CA THR A 133 -0.61 -1.78 7.90
C THR A 133 -1.01 -1.68 9.37
N TYR A 134 -1.75 -2.67 9.85
CA TYR A 134 -2.17 -2.78 11.25
C TYR A 134 -2.31 -4.25 11.64
N THR A 135 -1.64 -4.67 12.70
CA THR A 135 -1.81 -6.00 13.28
C THR A 135 -2.88 -5.95 14.35
N LEU A 136 -3.89 -6.82 14.21
CA LEU A 136 -5.03 -6.87 15.11
C LEU A 136 -4.63 -7.46 16.47
N VAL A 137 -4.90 -6.74 17.55
CA VAL A 137 -4.63 -7.20 18.92
C VAL A 137 -5.92 -7.15 19.74
N ASP A 138 -6.15 -8.16 20.57
CA ASP A 138 -7.20 -8.12 21.60
C ASP A 138 -6.61 -7.54 22.88
N GLU A 139 -6.79 -6.24 23.09
CA GLU A 139 -6.27 -5.50 24.26
C GLU A 139 -6.99 -5.85 25.57
N ARG A 140 -8.09 -6.60 25.51
CA ARG A 140 -8.78 -7.09 26.72
C ARG A 140 -8.00 -8.22 27.41
N LEU A 141 -7.02 -8.80 26.71
CA LEU A 141 -6.20 -9.90 27.19
C LEU A 141 -4.77 -9.40 27.45
N THR A 142 -4.16 -9.91 28.52
CA THR A 142 -2.72 -9.76 28.73
C THR A 142 -2.02 -10.91 28.00
N TRP A 143 -1.25 -10.58 26.97
CA TRP A 143 -0.54 -11.58 26.18
C TRP A 143 0.87 -11.81 26.73
N HIS A 144 1.24 -13.08 26.85
CA HIS A 144 2.60 -13.54 27.02
C HIS A 144 3.11 -14.08 25.69
N THR A 145 4.41 -13.90 25.43
CA THR A 145 5.04 -14.32 24.17
C THR A 145 6.35 -15.03 24.48
N LEU A 146 6.58 -16.15 23.81
CA LEU A 146 7.88 -16.81 23.72
C LEU A 146 8.21 -17.11 22.27
N SER A 147 9.49 -17.03 21.93
CA SER A 147 9.96 -17.24 20.57
C SER A 147 11.21 -18.11 20.54
N ARG A 148 11.34 -18.94 19.48
CA ARG A 148 12.55 -19.69 19.15
C ARG A 148 12.71 -19.70 17.63
N GLY A 149 13.78 -19.07 17.14
CA GLY A 149 13.95 -18.85 15.69
C GLY A 149 12.77 -18.07 15.12
N ASP A 150 12.20 -18.55 14.01
CA ASP A 150 11.06 -17.93 13.33
C ASP A 150 9.69 -18.32 13.93
N VAL A 151 9.68 -19.10 15.02
CA VAL A 151 8.46 -19.54 15.70
C VAL A 151 8.21 -18.63 16.91
N SER A 152 6.99 -18.11 17.03
CA SER A 152 6.51 -17.42 18.21
C SER A 152 5.18 -18.02 18.67
N VAL A 153 5.02 -18.22 19.97
CA VAL A 153 3.76 -18.60 20.60
C VAL A 153 3.27 -17.46 21.49
N ASN A 154 1.97 -17.19 21.43
CA ASN A 154 1.32 -16.16 22.24
C ASN A 154 0.19 -16.80 23.05
N TRP A 155 0.13 -16.55 24.35
CA TRP A 155 -0.91 -17.09 25.24
C TRP A 155 -1.34 -16.05 26.27
N SER A 156 -2.59 -16.11 26.74
CA SER A 156 -3.13 -15.16 27.71
C SER A 156 -3.48 -15.76 29.07
N GLN A 157 -3.54 -17.09 29.17
CA GLN A 157 -3.81 -17.81 30.41
C GLN A 157 -2.85 -18.99 30.56
N GLY A 158 -2.42 -19.23 31.79
CA GLY A 158 -1.36 -20.20 32.11
C GLY A 158 -0.04 -19.52 32.43
N ASP A 159 0.85 -20.25 33.09
CA ASP A 159 2.17 -19.75 33.47
C ASP A 159 3.21 -19.91 32.37
N ASN A 160 4.47 -19.59 32.68
CA ASN A 160 5.56 -19.72 31.72
C ASN A 160 5.86 -21.17 31.32
N SER A 161 5.53 -22.15 32.17
CA SER A 161 5.72 -23.57 31.84
C SER A 161 4.75 -24.01 30.73
N PHE A 162 3.52 -23.48 30.76
CA PHE A 162 2.56 -23.68 29.68
C PHE A 162 3.03 -23.06 28.36
N GLY A 163 3.52 -21.81 28.40
CA GLY A 163 4.11 -21.16 27.22
C GLY A 163 5.29 -21.94 26.63
N GLN A 164 6.18 -22.44 27.49
CA GLN A 164 7.33 -23.24 27.08
C GLN A 164 6.89 -24.56 26.43
N PHE A 165 5.89 -25.24 27.00
CA PHE A 165 5.29 -26.43 26.41
C PHE A 165 4.74 -26.16 25.01
N LEU A 166 3.97 -25.08 24.82
CA LEU A 166 3.44 -24.70 23.50
C LEU A 166 4.56 -24.47 22.47
N LEU A 167 5.62 -23.76 22.87
CA LEU A 167 6.76 -23.48 21.99
C LEU A 167 7.48 -24.77 21.59
N ASP A 168 7.74 -25.66 22.55
CA ASP A 168 8.43 -26.92 22.29
C ASP A 168 7.63 -27.84 21.35
N GLN A 169 6.32 -27.97 21.57
CA GLN A 169 5.46 -28.74 20.68
C GLN A 169 5.39 -28.15 19.27
N THR A 170 5.30 -26.81 19.16
CA THR A 170 5.23 -26.14 17.85
C THR A 170 6.52 -26.31 17.06
N VAL A 171 7.67 -26.14 17.70
CA VAL A 171 8.99 -26.32 17.06
C VAL A 171 9.18 -27.78 16.64
N ALA A 172 8.80 -28.74 17.47
CA ALA A 172 8.90 -30.15 17.14
C ALA A 172 8.03 -30.55 15.93
N ALA A 173 6.87 -29.92 15.75
CA ALA A 173 5.97 -30.19 14.63
C ALA A 173 6.46 -29.65 13.27
N LEU A 174 7.46 -28.76 13.26
CA LEU A 174 8.05 -28.18 12.05
C LEU A 174 9.36 -28.88 11.62
N ALA A 175 9.88 -29.79 12.44
CA ALA A 175 11.08 -30.58 12.16
C ALA A 175 10.75 -31.82 11.33
#